data_AF-A0A0M8TAV1-F1
#
_entry.id   AF-A0A0M8TAV1-F1
#
_cell.length_a   1.000
_cell.length_b   1.000
_cell.length_c   1.000
_cell.angle_alpha   90.00
_cell.angle_beta   90.00
_cell.angle_gamma   90.00
#
_symmetry.space_group_name_H-M   'P 1'
#
loop_
_entity.id
_entity.type
_entity.pdbx_description
1 polymer ?
#
loop_
_entity_poly.entity_id
_entity_poly.type
_entity_poly.pdbx_seq_one_letter_code
_entity_poly.pdbx_strand_id
1 'polypeptide(L)'
;MSRTASRLPLSSACPPARPVPLFPPLRVGRGGDRLRRALRRRRRVGAAGLAVVAALLTAGGTEARASRGSAPPEAKPPPAVVRMVSAPVRIADAATVRLLRPGDRVDVVAAERAGPPRVVATAARVAEVPEPEQGVGDGGALVVLSVPRETARALVGVGSVSRLAVTLC
;
A
#
# COMPACT_ATOMS: atom_id res chain seq x y z
N MET A 1 -65.31 36.64 -18.75
CA MET A 1 -64.20 35.99 -19.47
C MET A 1 -63.65 34.87 -18.59
N SER A 2 -64.21 33.68 -18.73
CA SER A 2 -63.93 32.53 -17.85
C SER A 2 -62.67 31.79 -18.31
N ARG A 3 -61.67 31.65 -17.44
CA ARG A 3 -60.46 30.84 -17.68
C ARG A 3 -60.71 29.42 -17.17
N THR A 4 -60.88 28.48 -18.09
CA THR A 4 -60.94 27.05 -17.78
C THR A 4 -59.53 26.48 -17.87
N ALA A 5 -58.97 26.02 -16.75
CA ALA A 5 -57.67 25.36 -16.70
C ALA A 5 -57.85 23.86 -16.97
N SER A 6 -57.46 23.39 -18.15
CA SER A 6 -57.40 21.96 -18.47
C SER A 6 -56.18 21.31 -17.82
N ARG A 7 -56.39 20.42 -16.85
CA ARG A 7 -55.35 19.49 -16.38
C ARG A 7 -55.24 18.32 -17.36
N LEU A 8 -54.10 18.20 -18.02
CA LEU A 8 -53.73 17.01 -18.78
C LEU A 8 -53.25 15.91 -17.81
N PRO A 9 -53.69 14.64 -17.95
CA PRO A 9 -53.13 13.55 -17.17
C PRO A 9 -51.73 13.19 -17.69
N LEU A 10 -50.72 13.30 -16.82
CA LEU A 10 -49.38 12.79 -17.06
C LEU A 10 -49.43 11.25 -16.98
N SER A 11 -49.42 10.59 -18.13
CA SER A 11 -49.29 9.13 -18.18
C SER A 11 -47.83 8.76 -17.90
N SER A 12 -47.56 8.32 -16.67
CA SER A 12 -46.27 7.78 -16.23
C SER A 12 -46.06 6.40 -16.86
N ALA A 13 -45.46 6.36 -18.04
CA ALA A 13 -45.08 5.10 -18.69
C ALA A 13 -43.81 4.53 -18.02
N CYS A 14 -43.98 3.70 -17.00
CA CYS A 14 -42.88 2.87 -16.50
C CYS A 14 -42.54 1.81 -17.55
N PRO A 15 -41.27 1.70 -18.01
CA PRO A 15 -40.88 0.63 -18.92
C PRO A 15 -40.95 -0.73 -18.19
N PRO A 16 -41.31 -1.82 -18.90
CA PRO A 16 -41.44 -3.13 -18.29
C PRO A 16 -40.09 -3.62 -17.76
N ALA A 17 -40.11 -4.28 -16.60
CA ALA A 17 -38.93 -4.82 -15.95
C ALA A 17 -38.22 -5.83 -16.89
N ARG A 18 -36.95 -5.58 -17.20
CA ARG A 18 -36.10 -6.52 -17.95
C ARG A 18 -35.44 -7.50 -16.96
N PRO A 19 -35.53 -8.82 -17.18
CA PRO A 19 -34.90 -9.78 -16.31
C PRO A 19 -33.37 -9.63 -16.40
N VAL A 20 -32.72 -9.48 -15.24
CA VAL A 20 -31.26 -9.44 -15.13
C VAL A 20 -30.74 -10.87 -15.34
N PRO A 21 -29.73 -11.09 -16.20
CA PRO A 21 -29.16 -12.42 -16.38
C PRO A 21 -28.56 -12.94 -15.07
N LEU A 22 -28.65 -14.24 -14.86
CA LEU A 22 -28.16 -14.87 -13.64
C LEU A 22 -26.63 -14.86 -13.65
N PHE A 23 -26.03 -14.19 -12.67
CA PHE A 23 -24.57 -14.10 -12.52
C PHE A 23 -24.08 -15.18 -11.54
N PRO A 24 -23.59 -16.35 -12.02
CA PRO A 24 -23.02 -17.35 -11.12
C PRO A 24 -21.76 -16.79 -10.43
N PRO A 25 -21.57 -17.05 -9.14
CA PRO A 25 -20.47 -16.48 -8.37
C PRO A 25 -19.11 -16.97 -8.87
N LEU A 26 -18.23 -16.03 -9.20
CA LEU A 26 -16.85 -16.31 -9.58
C LEU A 26 -16.10 -16.93 -8.41
N ARG A 27 -15.72 -18.20 -8.53
CA ARG A 27 -14.87 -18.88 -7.55
C ARG A 27 -13.40 -18.58 -7.86
N VAL A 28 -12.85 -17.56 -7.21
CA VAL A 28 -11.40 -17.34 -7.22
C VAL A 28 -10.68 -18.44 -6.43
N GLY A 29 -9.78 -19.15 -7.08
CA GLY A 29 -9.05 -20.28 -6.51
C GLY A 29 -8.09 -19.85 -5.37
N ARG A 30 -8.21 -20.49 -4.20
CA ARG A 30 -7.26 -20.37 -3.09
C ARG A 30 -5.95 -21.11 -3.40
N GLY A 31 -5.06 -20.50 -4.17
CA GLY A 31 -3.74 -21.07 -4.51
C GLY A 31 -2.58 -20.63 -3.61
N GLY A 32 -2.69 -19.50 -2.91
CA GLY A 32 -1.53 -18.81 -2.31
C GLY A 32 -1.07 -19.30 -0.93
N ASP A 33 -1.87 -20.09 -0.21
CA ASP A 33 -1.59 -20.41 1.19
C ASP A 33 -0.56 -21.52 1.39
N ARG A 34 -0.37 -22.40 0.38
CA ARG A 34 0.58 -23.53 0.48
C ARG A 34 2.04 -23.07 0.44
N LEU A 35 2.36 -22.10 -0.42
CA LEU A 35 3.71 -21.54 -0.53
C LEU A 35 4.12 -20.78 0.75
N ARG A 36 3.18 -20.03 1.35
CA ARG A 36 3.40 -19.32 2.62
C ARG A 36 3.73 -20.27 3.78
N ARG A 37 3.12 -21.46 3.83
CA ARG A 37 3.40 -22.45 4.89
C ARG A 37 4.78 -23.10 4.75
N ALA A 38 5.23 -23.34 3.52
CA ALA A 38 6.55 -23.91 3.26
C ALA A 38 7.69 -22.98 3.71
N LEU A 39 7.59 -21.68 3.40
CA LEU A 39 8.60 -20.69 3.78
C LEU A 39 8.69 -20.48 5.31
N ARG A 40 7.57 -20.63 6.04
CA ARG A 40 7.57 -20.55 7.51
C ARG A 40 8.26 -21.74 8.18
N ARG A 41 8.21 -22.95 7.58
CA ARG A 41 8.90 -24.13 8.14
C ARG A 41 10.42 -24.02 8.01
N ARG A 42 10.95 -23.52 6.89
CA ARG A 42 12.40 -23.34 6.70
C ARG A 42 13.03 -22.40 7.73
N ARG A 43 12.32 -21.34 8.14
CA ARG A 43 12.81 -20.41 9.18
C ARG A 43 12.93 -21.00 10.58
N ARG A 44 12.23 -22.11 10.88
CA ARG A 44 12.30 -22.75 12.20
C ARG A 44 13.50 -23.70 12.38
N VAL A 45 14.20 -24.07 11.31
CA VAL A 45 15.33 -25.01 11.36
C VAL A 45 16.67 -24.28 11.54
N GLY A 46 16.75 -22.97 11.28
CA GLY A 46 17.99 -22.19 11.39
C GLY A 46 18.38 -21.67 12.78
N ALA A 47 17.60 -21.95 13.83
CA ALA A 47 17.80 -21.34 15.16
C ALA A 47 18.43 -22.26 16.22
N ALA A 48 18.71 -23.53 15.91
CA ALA A 48 19.22 -24.50 16.89
C ALA A 48 20.75 -24.70 16.90
N GLY A 49 21.51 -24.01 16.03
CA GLY A 49 22.95 -24.24 15.84
C GLY A 49 23.90 -23.29 16.56
N LEU A 50 23.41 -22.30 17.33
CA LEU A 50 24.23 -21.16 17.81
C LEU A 50 24.29 -21.05 19.35
N ALA A 51 24.16 -22.18 20.07
CA ALA A 51 24.15 -22.21 21.53
C ALA A 51 25.36 -22.89 22.19
N VAL A 52 26.35 -23.38 21.43
CA VAL A 52 27.46 -24.21 21.99
C VAL A 52 28.78 -23.44 22.21
N VAL A 53 28.88 -22.15 21.89
CA VAL A 53 30.12 -21.35 22.15
C VAL A 53 29.98 -20.48 23.41
N ALA A 54 29.51 -21.08 24.51
CA ALA A 54 29.23 -20.37 25.76
C ALA A 54 30.08 -20.83 26.98
N ALA A 55 31.04 -21.74 26.83
CA ALA A 55 31.67 -22.39 28.00
C ALA A 55 33.15 -22.04 28.29
N LEU A 56 33.82 -21.13 27.56
CA LEU A 56 35.26 -20.89 27.75
C LEU A 56 35.68 -19.47 28.12
N LEU A 57 34.76 -18.55 28.41
CA LEU A 57 35.10 -17.15 28.72
C LEU A 57 34.85 -16.75 30.19
N THR A 58 34.66 -17.71 31.11
CA THR A 58 34.31 -17.46 32.51
C THR A 58 35.50 -17.19 33.44
N ALA A 59 36.67 -16.81 32.91
CA ALA A 59 37.83 -16.44 33.71
C ALA A 59 38.26 -15.00 33.43
N GLY A 60 37.58 -14.02 34.01
CA GLY A 60 38.08 -12.64 34.01
C GLY A 60 37.06 -11.59 34.41
N GLY A 61 37.16 -11.09 35.63
CA GLY A 61 36.69 -9.73 35.97
C GLY A 61 35.40 -9.64 36.77
N THR A 62 35.49 -9.92 38.07
CA THR A 62 34.70 -9.17 39.05
C THR A 62 35.23 -7.75 39.08
N GLU A 63 34.37 -6.73 38.99
CA GLU A 63 34.46 -5.43 39.69
C GLU A 63 33.29 -4.52 39.25
N ALA A 64 32.76 -3.75 40.21
CA ALA A 64 31.89 -2.58 40.05
C ALA A 64 30.43 -2.78 39.57
N ARG A 65 29.62 -3.33 40.47
CA ARG A 65 28.18 -3.00 40.56
C ARG A 65 28.02 -1.61 41.18
N ALA A 66 27.94 -0.55 40.38
CA ALA A 66 27.47 0.76 40.83
C ALA A 66 27.03 1.69 39.69
N SER A 67 25.81 1.51 39.19
CA SER A 67 24.83 2.60 39.01
C SER A 67 23.50 2.01 38.59
N ARG A 68 22.54 2.09 39.52
CA ARG A 68 21.12 1.81 39.32
C ARG A 68 20.56 2.75 38.25
N GLY A 69 19.79 2.19 37.33
CA GLY A 69 18.94 2.97 36.43
C GLY A 69 18.86 2.49 34.98
N SER A 70 19.22 1.24 34.65
CA SER A 70 18.87 0.71 33.33
C SER A 70 17.36 0.46 33.31
N ALA A 71 16.62 1.36 32.68
CA ALA A 71 15.21 1.17 32.38
C ALA A 71 15.01 -0.23 31.74
N PRO A 72 13.94 -0.97 32.10
CA PRO A 72 13.68 -2.25 31.47
C PRO A 72 13.62 -2.06 29.95
N PRO A 73 14.14 -3.00 29.14
CA PRO A 73 14.05 -2.90 27.70
C PRO A 73 12.58 -2.74 27.34
N GLU A 74 12.21 -1.54 26.87
CA GLU A 74 10.86 -1.23 26.45
C GLU A 74 10.55 -2.17 25.29
N ALA A 75 9.80 -3.23 25.60
CA ALA A 75 9.45 -4.26 24.67
C ALA A 75 8.62 -3.60 23.58
N LYS A 76 9.28 -3.26 22.46
CA LYS A 76 8.67 -2.58 21.33
C LYS A 76 7.35 -3.29 21.03
N PRO A 77 6.20 -2.60 21.12
CA PRO A 77 4.91 -3.22 20.91
C PRO A 77 4.94 -4.01 19.61
N PRO A 78 4.36 -5.23 19.57
CA PRO A 78 4.31 -6.01 18.34
C PRO A 78 3.70 -5.13 17.24
N PRO A 79 4.28 -5.15 16.02
CA PRO A 79 3.85 -4.24 14.97
C PRO A 79 2.35 -4.41 14.74
N ALA A 80 1.61 -3.33 14.96
CA ALA A 80 0.18 -3.30 14.72
C ALA A 80 -0.09 -3.73 13.27
N VAL A 81 -1.03 -4.66 13.08
CA VAL A 81 -1.36 -5.18 11.76
C VAL A 81 -2.18 -4.12 11.02
N VAL A 82 -1.50 -3.23 10.30
CA VAL A 82 -2.15 -2.14 9.55
C VAL A 82 -2.86 -2.71 8.32
N ARG A 83 -4.11 -2.29 8.09
CA ARG A 83 -4.88 -2.68 6.90
C ARG A 83 -4.35 -1.93 5.68
N MET A 84 -3.84 -2.70 4.73
CA MET A 84 -3.31 -2.18 3.46
C MET A 84 -4.43 -2.02 2.42
N VAL A 85 -4.26 -1.06 1.51
CA VAL A 85 -5.12 -0.81 0.35
C VAL A 85 -4.26 -0.66 -0.90
N SER A 86 -4.84 -0.92 -2.07
CA SER A 86 -4.23 -0.61 -3.36
C SER A 86 -4.62 0.81 -3.77
N ALA A 87 -3.65 1.68 -3.95
CA ALA A 87 -3.84 3.08 -4.33
C ALA A 87 -3.21 3.32 -5.71
N PRO A 88 -4.00 3.65 -6.74
CA PRO A 88 -3.46 4.12 -8.01
C PRO A 88 -2.89 5.53 -7.82
N VAL A 89 -1.64 5.74 -8.25
CA VAL A 89 -0.90 6.99 -8.10
C VAL A 89 -0.27 7.34 -9.44
N ARG A 90 -0.41 8.60 -9.87
CA ARG A 90 0.24 9.10 -11.09
C ARG A 90 1.59 9.70 -10.74
N ILE A 91 2.65 9.14 -11.31
CA ILE A 91 4.03 9.58 -11.15
C ILE A 91 4.42 10.41 -12.37
N ALA A 92 5.02 11.57 -12.15
CA ALA A 92 5.29 12.55 -13.20
C ALA A 92 6.34 12.07 -14.23
N ASP A 93 7.23 11.16 -13.84
CA ASP A 93 8.26 10.59 -14.72
C ASP A 93 7.90 9.16 -15.12
N ALA A 94 7.41 9.01 -16.34
CA ALA A 94 7.09 7.71 -16.92
C ALA A 94 8.33 6.84 -17.18
N ALA A 95 9.51 7.43 -17.43
CA ALA A 95 10.73 6.66 -17.68
C ALA A 95 11.18 5.93 -16.40
N THR A 96 11.12 6.61 -15.26
CA THR A 96 11.37 5.99 -13.95
C THR A 96 10.37 4.86 -13.66
N VAL A 97 9.08 5.06 -13.95
CA VAL A 97 8.05 4.02 -13.72
C VAL A 97 8.32 2.74 -14.53
N ARG A 98 8.85 2.85 -15.75
CA ARG A 98 9.18 1.69 -16.61
C ARG A 98 10.27 0.79 -16.02
N LEU A 99 11.03 1.27 -15.04
CA LEU A 99 12.06 0.48 -14.36
C LEU A 99 11.47 -0.35 -13.21
N LEU A 100 10.30 0.05 -12.70
CA LEU A 100 9.68 -0.58 -11.54
C LEU A 100 9.10 -1.95 -11.89
N ARG A 101 9.16 -2.85 -10.93
CA ARG A 101 8.52 -4.17 -10.96
C ARG A 101 7.56 -4.33 -9.80
N PRO A 102 6.45 -5.09 -9.98
CA PRO A 102 5.63 -5.51 -8.86
C PRO A 102 6.48 -6.19 -7.78
N GLY A 103 6.36 -5.70 -6.54
CA GLY A 103 7.15 -6.15 -5.39
C GLY A 103 8.23 -5.17 -4.93
N ASP A 104 8.62 -4.20 -5.77
CA ASP A 104 9.59 -3.16 -5.43
C ASP A 104 9.09 -2.31 -4.26
N ARG A 105 10.04 -1.69 -3.55
CA ARG A 105 9.77 -0.71 -2.50
C ARG A 105 10.20 0.66 -2.98
N VAL A 106 9.32 1.63 -2.80
CA VAL A 106 9.57 3.00 -3.22
C VAL A 106 9.22 3.98 -2.12
N ASP A 107 9.96 5.07 -2.06
CA ASP A 107 9.53 6.28 -1.38
C ASP A 107 8.84 7.19 -2.40
N VAL A 108 7.71 7.77 -2.01
CA VAL A 108 6.97 8.71 -2.85
C VAL A 108 7.26 10.11 -2.38
N VAL A 109 7.77 10.93 -3.29
CA VAL A 109 8.18 12.30 -3.03
C VAL A 109 7.27 13.25 -3.81
N ALA A 110 6.69 14.22 -3.13
CA ALA A 110 5.98 15.31 -3.78
C ALA A 110 6.97 16.43 -4.07
N ALA A 111 7.10 16.76 -5.36
CA ALA A 111 7.82 17.94 -5.82
C ALA A 111 6.82 19.09 -5.97
N GLU A 112 6.91 20.06 -5.07
CA GLU A 112 6.17 21.31 -5.19
C GLU A 112 6.93 22.28 -6.09
N ARG A 113 6.20 23.07 -6.89
CA ARG A 113 6.82 23.95 -7.89
C ARG A 113 7.65 25.08 -7.28
N ALA A 114 7.37 25.44 -6.03
CA ALA A 114 7.96 26.56 -5.32
C ALA A 114 8.41 26.19 -3.88
N GLY A 115 8.49 24.89 -3.57
CA GLY A 115 8.75 24.39 -2.22
C GLY A 115 9.76 23.24 -2.22
N PRO A 116 10.40 22.96 -1.07
CA PRO A 116 11.27 21.80 -0.94
C PRO A 116 10.49 20.50 -1.17
N PRO A 117 11.13 19.46 -1.72
CA PRO A 117 10.48 18.17 -1.88
C PRO A 117 10.11 17.59 -0.51
N ARG A 118 8.93 16.96 -0.40
CA ARG A 118 8.50 16.26 0.80
C ARG A 118 8.21 14.79 0.53
N VAL A 119 8.63 13.92 1.44
CA VAL A 119 8.30 12.50 1.39
C VAL A 119 6.87 12.30 1.91
N VAL A 120 6.01 11.71 1.09
CA VAL A 120 4.60 11.46 1.41
C VAL A 120 4.36 10.02 1.85
N ALA A 121 5.15 9.09 1.31
CA ALA A 121 5.11 7.68 1.68
C ALA A 121 6.52 7.11 1.70
N THR A 122 6.80 6.24 2.66
CA THR A 122 8.09 5.56 2.80
C THR A 122 7.92 4.05 2.62
N ALA A 123 8.82 3.43 1.87
CA ALA A 123 8.89 2.00 1.60
C ALA A 123 7.56 1.38 1.14
N ALA A 124 6.76 2.13 0.37
CA ALA A 124 5.51 1.69 -0.21
C ALA A 124 5.79 0.57 -1.23
N ARG A 125 5.00 -0.50 -1.20
CA ARG A 125 5.19 -1.61 -2.13
C ARG A 125 4.49 -1.33 -3.45
N VAL A 126 5.18 -1.52 -4.56
CA VAL A 126 4.56 -1.56 -5.89
C VAL A 126 3.73 -2.84 -5.98
N ALA A 127 2.41 -2.69 -6.10
CA ALA A 127 1.48 -3.81 -6.26
C ALA A 127 1.33 -4.17 -7.75
N GLU A 128 1.27 -3.17 -8.61
CA GLU A 128 1.09 -3.32 -10.05
C GLU A 128 1.63 -2.08 -10.77
N VAL A 129 2.13 -2.26 -11.99
CA VAL A 129 2.51 -1.18 -12.89
C VAL A 129 1.65 -1.35 -14.14
N PRO A 130 0.53 -0.60 -14.27
CA PRO A 130 -0.31 -0.65 -15.45
C PRO A 130 0.44 -0.28 -16.72
N GLU A 131 0.11 -0.94 -17.83
CA GLU A 131 0.62 -0.55 -19.15
C GLU A 131 0.24 0.91 -19.43
N PRO A 132 1.17 1.73 -19.93
CA PRO A 132 0.89 3.13 -20.20
C PRO A 132 -0.16 3.25 -21.30
N GLU A 133 -1.24 3.97 -21.03
CA GLU A 133 -2.23 4.29 -22.06
C GLU A 133 -1.55 5.08 -23.19
N GLN A 134 -1.71 4.60 -24.43
CA GLN A 134 -1.18 5.29 -25.61
C GLN A 134 -2.05 6.52 -25.88
N GLY A 135 -1.71 7.65 -25.29
CA GLY A 135 -2.45 8.90 -25.41
C GLY A 135 -1.70 10.13 -24.92
N VAL A 136 -2.16 11.30 -25.35
CA VAL A 136 -1.59 12.63 -25.03
C VAL A 136 -1.95 13.03 -23.60
N GLY A 137 -1.50 12.26 -22.61
CA GLY A 137 -1.57 12.64 -21.20
C GLY A 137 -0.35 13.45 -20.77
N ASP A 138 -0.43 14.13 -19.60
CA ASP A 138 0.60 14.99 -18.95
C ASP A 138 2.00 14.37 -18.66
N GLY A 139 2.49 13.42 -19.46
CA GLY A 139 3.86 12.88 -19.38
C GLY A 139 4.12 11.89 -18.25
N GLY A 140 3.20 11.75 -17.30
CA GLY A 140 3.31 10.82 -16.17
C GLY A 140 2.63 9.47 -16.37
N ALA A 141 3.14 8.44 -15.69
CA ALA A 141 2.62 7.07 -15.72
C ALA A 141 1.92 6.68 -14.41
N LEU A 142 1.00 5.70 -14.49
CA LEU A 142 0.30 5.16 -13.33
C LEU A 142 1.08 4.03 -12.67
N VAL A 143 1.02 3.97 -11.34
CA VAL A 143 1.52 2.86 -10.53
C VAL A 143 0.49 2.57 -9.44
N VAL A 144 0.25 1.30 -9.14
CA VAL A 144 -0.61 0.90 -8.02
C VAL A 144 0.28 0.56 -6.82
N LEU A 145 0.11 1.29 -5.73
CA LEU A 145 0.89 1.10 -4.50
C LEU A 145 0.05 0.41 -3.43
N SER A 146 0.66 -0.55 -2.73
CA SER A 146 0.11 -1.12 -1.50
C SER A 146 0.55 -0.27 -0.32
N VAL A 147 -0.39 0.49 0.24
CA VAL A 147 -0.14 1.47 1.31
C VAL A 147 -1.21 1.41 2.40
N PRO A 148 -0.95 1.93 3.61
CA PRO A 148 -2.00 2.17 4.60
C PRO A 148 -3.11 3.08 4.06
N ARG A 149 -4.34 2.93 4.57
CA ARG A 149 -5.49 3.74 4.11
C ARG A 149 -5.31 5.24 4.32
N GLU A 150 -4.63 5.64 5.39
CA GLU A 150 -4.30 7.05 5.67
C GLU A 150 -3.29 7.60 4.66
N THR A 151 -2.24 6.84 4.34
CA THR A 151 -1.25 7.20 3.31
C THR A 151 -1.89 7.32 1.94
N ALA A 152 -2.82 6.44 1.57
CA ALA A 152 -3.57 6.56 0.32
C ALA A 152 -4.32 7.89 0.21
N ARG A 153 -4.96 8.34 1.30
CA ARG A 153 -5.65 9.64 1.34
C ARG A 153 -4.66 10.80 1.22
N ALA A 154 -3.51 10.73 1.89
CA ALA A 154 -2.46 11.73 1.79
C ALA A 154 -1.91 11.82 0.35
N LEU A 155 -1.65 10.68 -0.29
CA LEU A 155 -1.18 10.62 -1.68
C LEU A 155 -2.18 11.26 -2.66
N VAL A 156 -3.48 11.01 -2.48
CA VAL A 156 -4.54 11.63 -3.31
C VAL A 156 -4.60 13.14 -3.07
N GLY A 157 -4.55 13.58 -1.81
CA GLY A 157 -4.61 15.00 -1.46
C GLY A 157 -3.39 15.79 -1.94
N VAL A 158 -2.20 15.16 -1.96
CA VAL A 158 -0.99 15.80 -2.46
C VAL A 158 -0.90 15.71 -3.98
N GLY A 159 -1.24 14.57 -4.57
CA GLY A 159 -1.19 14.34 -6.02
C GLY A 159 -2.19 15.19 -6.83
N SER A 160 -3.19 15.80 -6.19
CA SER A 160 -4.12 16.74 -6.83
C SER A 160 -3.53 18.13 -7.06
N VAL A 161 -2.47 18.50 -6.32
CA VAL A 161 -1.86 19.84 -6.35
C VAL A 161 -0.35 19.82 -6.61
N SER A 162 0.28 18.65 -6.54
CA SER A 162 1.73 18.49 -6.68
C SER A 162 2.07 17.34 -7.62
N ARG A 163 3.24 17.43 -8.26
CA ARG A 163 3.78 16.34 -9.06
C ARG A 163 4.48 15.34 -8.15
N LEU A 164 4.19 14.06 -8.34
CA LEU A 164 4.79 12.98 -7.55
C LEU A 164 5.95 12.34 -8.32
N ALA A 165 7.02 12.05 -7.60
CA ALA A 165 8.18 11.29 -8.04
C ALA A 165 8.40 10.10 -7.10
N VAL A 166 9.22 9.14 -7.53
CA VAL A 166 9.55 7.95 -6.73
C VAL A 166 11.05 7.72 -6.69
N THR A 167 11.51 7.17 -5.57
CA THR A 167 12.88 6.67 -5.39
C THR A 167 12.84 5.23 -4.91
N LEU A 168 13.74 4.38 -5.41
CA LEU A 168 13.86 2.98 -5.00
C LEU A 168 14.61 2.87 -3.65
N CYS A 169 14.14 1.97 -2.78
CA CYS A 169 14.71 1.71 -1.44
C CYS A 169 15.46 0.38 -1.36
#